data_AF-A0A925VXC3-F1
#
_entry.id   AF-A0A925VXC3-F1
#
_cell.length_a   1.000
_cell.length_b   1.000
_cell.length_c   1.000
_cell.angle_alpha   90.00
_cell.angle_beta   90.00
_cell.angle_gamma   90.00
#
_symmetry.space_group_name_H-M   'P 1'
#
loop_
_entity.id
_entity.type
_entity.pdbx_description
1 polymer ?
#
loop_
_entity_poly.entity_id
_entity_poly.type
_entity_poly.pdbx_seq_one_letter_code
_entity_poly.pdbx_strand_id
1 'polypeptide(L)'
;MSWVSTVITAIITAALGTVLSGYVALMAIRWYRISGFEGKSGYYIVAMALIGLVVGLAVGVVVSRVVAANANPGMLKSVGISVAIMSGLVAVVGTVGRLKADVPPTLDGEHLMLIVEARWPATHTESPAVTPGISYLELGSIVSRVQRASAKGALWKEDAQLVNGRWVVTGAVHLFTERGDRVIEVALNDSVRSGLVIPLPRRPGKAQLEWSEWGPKDGRNGPTKEDGITYRYRVQKSSLPIRTEKIGQFAVSVISNGFQAEVPDGTTTLDPYGAFEVQYAGKPVTFSAGATPFTRTGMIALLPSEKPALLAYIGDGTRDSYCALLVDDGTTFREQKVDDCSNSLDADELTSDSATFAARKLASQPRGRLDRRTFAHSSLLLFQKSVLNARTLHIQRMHETSASAFIPSVPPLGLSPDQSSFVRFNYGDRGESEPMLLVVNFARDQSYSLPIDPVRMRFDELKALTPTWLMHHFHWQRNADGTDMLTVRPDFLPIPYYGTVTDESDGKQAYRIQKAGQKIRLALLEHLEKEFKVVREAAAVDDYEYPVTVDGQKLKVASSGDFGYVMVSMDHSEKASDIVARIGKSFNDALATGRFDELFVK
;
A
#
# COMPACT_ATOMS: atom_id res chain seq x y z
N MET A 1 31.85 -44.07 -32.53
CA MET A 1 30.66 -43.17 -32.60
C MET A 1 31.08 -41.88 -33.29
N SER A 2 30.29 -41.31 -34.20
CA SER A 2 30.65 -40.07 -34.90
C SER A 2 30.48 -38.84 -34.02
N TRP A 3 31.14 -37.73 -34.39
CA TRP A 3 30.93 -36.43 -33.74
C TRP A 3 29.51 -35.91 -33.86
N VAL A 4 28.84 -36.18 -35.00
CA VAL A 4 27.43 -35.81 -35.20
C VAL A 4 26.54 -36.45 -34.15
N SER A 5 26.69 -37.75 -33.87
CA SER A 5 25.88 -38.42 -32.84
C SER A 5 26.15 -37.84 -31.44
N THR A 6 27.37 -37.40 -31.15
CA THR A 6 27.67 -36.69 -29.89
C THR A 6 26.95 -35.37 -29.76
N VAL A 7 26.97 -34.54 -30.83
CA VAL A 7 26.28 -33.25 -30.83
C VAL A 7 24.77 -33.45 -30.64
N ILE A 8 24.17 -34.44 -31.32
CA ILE A 8 22.75 -34.76 -31.16
C ILE A 8 22.45 -35.22 -29.73
N THR A 9 23.25 -36.13 -29.16
CA THR A 9 23.09 -36.57 -27.76
C THR A 9 23.21 -35.41 -26.78
N ALA A 10 24.15 -34.49 -26.99
CA ALA A 10 24.33 -33.30 -26.17
C ALA A 10 23.12 -32.36 -26.25
N ILE A 11 22.61 -32.06 -27.44
CA ILE A 11 21.43 -31.20 -27.63
C ILE A 11 20.19 -31.80 -26.96
N ILE A 12 19.94 -33.10 -27.14
CA ILE A 12 18.80 -33.78 -26.49
C ILE A 12 18.92 -33.72 -24.96
N THR A 13 20.12 -33.99 -24.42
CA THR A 13 20.37 -33.95 -22.97
C THR A 13 20.23 -32.52 -22.43
N ALA A 14 20.67 -31.52 -23.17
CA ALA A 14 20.54 -30.10 -22.84
C ALA A 14 19.08 -29.62 -22.82
N ALA A 15 18.29 -30.00 -23.83
CA ALA A 15 16.87 -29.66 -23.89
C ALA A 15 16.13 -30.25 -22.68
N LEU A 16 16.38 -31.52 -22.34
CA LEU A 16 15.83 -32.14 -21.14
C LEU A 16 16.29 -31.43 -19.86
N GLY A 17 17.59 -31.15 -19.75
CA GLY A 17 18.19 -30.45 -18.61
C GLY A 17 17.55 -29.08 -18.38
N THR A 18 17.25 -28.36 -19.46
CA THR A 18 16.55 -27.06 -19.44
C THR A 18 15.16 -27.19 -18.84
N VAL A 19 14.35 -28.13 -19.34
CA VAL A 19 12.96 -28.35 -18.88
C VAL A 19 12.91 -28.80 -17.43
N LEU A 20 13.71 -29.81 -17.06
CA LEU A 20 13.71 -30.36 -15.70
C LEU A 20 14.22 -29.33 -14.68
N SER A 21 15.27 -28.57 -15.01
CA SER A 21 15.80 -27.54 -14.11
C SER A 21 14.83 -26.38 -13.96
N GLY A 22 14.16 -25.96 -15.04
CA GLY A 22 13.09 -24.97 -14.99
C GLY A 22 11.90 -25.43 -14.14
N TYR A 23 11.51 -26.70 -14.23
CA TYR A 23 10.46 -27.28 -13.38
C TYR A 23 10.85 -27.31 -11.89
N VAL A 24 12.08 -27.74 -11.56
CA VAL A 24 12.58 -27.69 -10.18
C VAL A 24 12.68 -26.24 -9.69
N ALA A 25 13.05 -25.29 -10.53
CA ALA A 25 13.06 -23.87 -10.19
C ALA A 25 11.65 -23.33 -9.88
N LEU A 26 10.64 -23.74 -10.65
CA LEU A 26 9.24 -23.41 -10.38
C LEU A 26 8.78 -23.95 -9.01
N MET A 27 9.19 -25.19 -8.68
CA MET A 27 8.92 -25.77 -7.37
C MET A 27 9.68 -25.04 -6.25
N ALA A 28 10.94 -24.69 -6.49
CA ALA A 28 11.78 -23.96 -5.54
C ALA A 28 11.23 -22.56 -5.25
N ILE A 29 10.64 -21.86 -6.21
CA ILE A 29 9.95 -20.58 -5.97
C ILE A 29 8.86 -20.74 -4.90
N ARG A 30 8.08 -21.82 -4.97
CA ARG A 30 7.05 -22.10 -3.97
C ARG A 30 7.66 -22.48 -2.62
N TRP A 31 8.70 -23.29 -2.62
CA TRP A 31 9.33 -23.76 -1.38
C TRP A 31 10.10 -22.67 -0.63
N TYR A 32 10.70 -21.72 -1.35
CA TYR A 32 11.52 -20.63 -0.81
C TYR A 32 10.84 -19.26 -0.86
N ARG A 33 9.58 -19.19 -1.34
CA ARG A 33 8.78 -17.96 -1.45
C ARG A 33 9.51 -16.82 -2.19
N ILE A 34 10.17 -17.16 -3.29
CA ILE A 34 10.86 -16.15 -4.11
C ILE A 34 9.81 -15.17 -4.65
N SER A 35 9.95 -13.89 -4.28
CA SER A 35 9.01 -12.84 -4.65
C SER A 35 8.85 -12.72 -6.18
N GLY A 36 7.63 -12.46 -6.63
CA GLY A 36 7.34 -12.11 -8.02
C GLY A 36 7.59 -10.64 -8.35
N PHE A 37 7.87 -9.80 -7.34
CA PHE A 37 8.16 -8.38 -7.53
C PHE A 37 9.34 -8.21 -8.50
N GLU A 38 9.18 -7.30 -9.47
CA GLU A 38 10.16 -7.04 -10.54
C GLU A 38 10.52 -8.26 -11.41
N GLY A 39 9.69 -9.32 -11.40
CA GLY A 39 9.96 -10.53 -12.20
C GLY A 39 11.10 -11.42 -11.66
N LYS A 40 11.55 -11.22 -10.40
CA LYS A 40 12.64 -12.02 -9.78
C LYS A 40 12.44 -13.52 -9.90
N SER A 41 11.23 -14.00 -9.65
CA SER A 41 10.87 -15.41 -9.82
C SER A 41 11.01 -15.86 -11.29
N GLY A 42 10.63 -15.04 -12.25
CA GLY A 42 10.81 -15.29 -13.68
C GLY A 42 12.28 -15.41 -14.07
N TYR A 43 13.10 -14.44 -13.66
CA TYR A 43 14.55 -14.47 -13.88
C TYR A 43 15.20 -15.70 -13.26
N TYR A 44 14.77 -16.11 -12.07
CA TYR A 44 15.27 -17.32 -11.41
C TYR A 44 14.97 -18.59 -12.22
N ILE A 45 13.75 -18.74 -12.76
CA ILE A 45 13.40 -19.87 -13.63
C ILE A 45 14.28 -19.88 -14.88
N VAL A 46 14.42 -18.75 -15.55
CA VAL A 46 15.23 -18.63 -16.78
C VAL A 46 16.70 -18.96 -16.49
N ALA A 47 17.26 -18.41 -15.40
CA ALA A 47 18.63 -18.69 -14.99
C ALA A 47 18.86 -20.18 -14.71
N MET A 48 17.97 -20.83 -13.95
CA MET A 48 18.08 -22.26 -13.65
C MET A 48 17.88 -23.14 -14.89
N ALA A 49 17.00 -22.74 -15.81
CA ALA A 49 16.82 -23.41 -17.09
C ALA A 49 18.10 -23.34 -17.95
N LEU A 50 18.74 -22.16 -18.03
CA LEU A 50 20.01 -21.98 -18.75
C LEU A 50 21.17 -22.76 -18.12
N ILE A 51 21.23 -22.84 -16.80
CA ILE A 51 22.21 -23.71 -16.11
C ILE A 51 21.94 -25.17 -16.48
N GLY A 52 20.68 -25.61 -16.47
CA GLY A 52 20.27 -26.94 -16.92
C GLY A 52 20.69 -27.24 -18.36
N LEU A 53 20.59 -26.26 -19.25
CA LEU A 53 21.05 -26.34 -20.64
C LEU A 53 22.55 -26.60 -20.72
N VAL A 54 23.36 -25.78 -20.04
CA VAL A 54 24.83 -25.88 -20.07
C VAL A 54 25.32 -27.20 -19.46
N VAL A 55 24.78 -27.57 -18.30
CA VAL A 55 25.13 -28.84 -17.64
C VAL A 55 24.69 -30.03 -18.49
N GLY A 56 23.50 -29.98 -19.10
CA GLY A 56 23.02 -31.04 -19.98
C GLY A 56 23.88 -31.22 -21.25
N LEU A 57 24.37 -30.12 -21.85
CA LEU A 57 25.33 -30.17 -22.95
C LEU A 57 26.62 -30.88 -22.51
N ALA A 58 27.20 -30.47 -21.38
CA ALA A 58 28.44 -31.03 -20.86
C ALA A 58 28.30 -32.53 -20.56
N VAL A 59 27.24 -32.94 -19.85
CA VAL A 59 26.94 -34.35 -19.56
C VAL A 59 26.79 -35.14 -20.86
N GLY A 60 26.03 -34.64 -21.82
CA GLY A 60 25.81 -35.35 -23.08
C GLY A 60 27.09 -35.53 -23.90
N VAL A 61 27.96 -34.53 -23.95
CA VAL A 61 29.28 -34.64 -24.61
C VAL A 61 30.18 -35.65 -23.89
N VAL A 62 30.31 -35.55 -22.57
CA VAL A 62 31.21 -36.43 -21.80
C VAL A 62 30.74 -37.89 -21.89
N VAL A 63 29.45 -38.15 -21.66
CA VAL A 63 28.88 -39.50 -21.70
C VAL A 63 28.97 -40.11 -23.09
N SER A 64 28.69 -39.35 -24.16
CA SER A 64 28.81 -39.87 -25.52
C SER A 64 30.26 -40.26 -25.85
N ARG A 65 31.25 -39.50 -25.36
CA ARG A 65 32.68 -39.82 -25.54
C ARG A 65 33.09 -41.06 -24.77
N VAL A 66 32.65 -41.21 -23.52
CA VAL A 66 32.90 -42.41 -22.71
C VAL A 66 32.26 -43.65 -23.33
N VAL A 67 31.03 -43.53 -23.84
CA VAL A 67 30.34 -44.64 -24.54
C VAL A 67 31.01 -44.96 -25.88
N ALA A 68 31.51 -43.96 -26.60
CA ALA A 68 32.22 -44.14 -27.86
C ALA A 68 33.54 -44.92 -27.71
N ALA A 69 34.19 -44.83 -26.54
CA ALA A 69 35.43 -45.54 -26.23
C ALA A 69 35.22 -47.01 -25.78
N ASN A 70 33.96 -47.43 -25.55
CA ASN A 70 33.65 -48.80 -25.12
C ASN A 70 33.44 -49.76 -26.30
N ALA A 71 33.59 -51.06 -26.06
CA ALA A 71 33.55 -52.12 -27.09
C ALA A 71 32.25 -52.17 -27.92
N ASN A 72 31.12 -51.71 -27.38
CA ASN A 72 29.81 -51.67 -28.04
C ASN A 72 29.23 -50.24 -28.02
N PRO A 73 29.72 -49.33 -28.88
CA PRO A 73 29.25 -47.95 -28.90
C PRO A 73 27.88 -47.87 -29.60
N GLY A 74 26.90 -47.23 -28.96
CA GLY A 74 25.56 -47.04 -29.52
C GLY A 74 24.99 -45.67 -29.17
N MET A 75 24.39 -44.98 -30.15
CA MET A 75 23.78 -43.67 -29.93
C MET A 75 22.65 -43.73 -28.90
N LEU A 76 21.75 -44.71 -29.04
CA LEU A 76 20.65 -44.88 -28.09
C LEU A 76 21.15 -45.14 -26.65
N LYS A 77 22.23 -45.93 -26.50
CA LYS A 77 22.89 -46.16 -25.21
C LYS A 77 23.44 -44.86 -24.62
N SER A 78 24.11 -44.04 -25.44
CA SER A 78 24.64 -42.74 -24.99
C SER A 78 23.54 -41.76 -24.57
N VAL A 79 22.43 -41.68 -25.32
CA VAL A 79 21.28 -40.84 -24.98
C VAL A 79 20.64 -41.34 -23.68
N GLY A 80 20.38 -42.64 -23.57
CA GLY A 80 19.78 -43.23 -22.36
C GLY A 80 20.60 -42.97 -21.10
N ILE A 81 21.93 -43.18 -21.15
CA ILE A 81 22.81 -42.93 -20.00
C ILE A 81 22.87 -41.44 -19.68
N SER A 82 22.99 -40.55 -20.69
CA SER A 82 23.07 -39.10 -20.46
C SER A 82 21.79 -38.56 -19.83
N VAL A 83 20.63 -38.99 -20.32
CA VAL A 83 19.31 -38.64 -19.79
C VAL A 83 19.12 -39.15 -18.36
N ALA A 84 19.56 -40.37 -18.07
CA ALA A 84 19.48 -40.95 -16.73
C ALA A 84 20.35 -40.16 -15.73
N ILE A 85 21.60 -39.84 -16.11
CA ILE A 85 22.51 -39.03 -15.29
C ILE A 85 21.93 -37.63 -15.05
N MET A 86 21.47 -36.94 -16.10
CA MET A 86 20.92 -35.60 -15.96
C MET A 86 19.66 -35.59 -15.09
N SER A 87 18.75 -36.53 -15.29
CA SER A 87 17.55 -36.70 -14.45
C SER A 87 17.93 -36.97 -12.99
N GLY A 88 18.94 -37.82 -12.75
CA GLY A 88 19.45 -38.11 -11.41
C GLY A 88 20.03 -36.87 -10.72
N LEU A 89 20.81 -36.06 -11.44
CA LEU A 89 21.35 -34.80 -10.90
C LEU A 89 20.24 -33.82 -10.52
N VAL A 90 19.26 -33.61 -11.41
CA VAL A 90 18.13 -32.71 -11.13
C VAL A 90 17.28 -33.23 -9.97
N ALA A 91 17.06 -34.55 -9.88
CA ALA A 91 16.35 -35.16 -8.77
C ALA A 91 17.07 -34.92 -7.44
N VAL A 92 18.40 -35.12 -7.37
CA VAL A 92 19.20 -34.85 -6.18
C VAL A 92 19.11 -33.38 -5.78
N VAL A 93 19.29 -32.45 -6.72
CA VAL A 93 19.19 -31.00 -6.46
C VAL A 93 17.79 -30.64 -5.97
N GLY A 94 16.74 -31.15 -6.61
CA GLY A 94 15.35 -30.93 -6.22
C GLY A 94 15.04 -31.48 -4.83
N THR A 95 15.48 -32.70 -4.51
CA THR A 95 15.30 -33.32 -3.20
C THR A 95 16.05 -32.57 -2.11
N VAL A 96 17.33 -32.24 -2.31
CA VAL A 96 18.11 -31.45 -1.35
C VAL A 96 17.49 -30.07 -1.17
N GLY A 97 17.04 -29.43 -2.26
CA GLY A 97 16.31 -28.18 -2.24
C GLY A 97 15.04 -28.27 -1.39
N ARG A 98 14.22 -29.30 -1.61
CA ARG A 98 12.97 -29.55 -0.87
C ARG A 98 13.19 -29.82 0.62
N LEU A 99 14.25 -30.57 0.96
CA LEU A 99 14.61 -30.90 2.34
C LEU A 99 15.15 -29.68 3.09
N LYS A 100 15.75 -28.72 2.38
CA LYS A 100 16.28 -27.49 2.96
C LYS A 100 15.25 -26.37 3.11
N ALA A 101 14.16 -26.42 2.34
CA ALA A 101 13.17 -25.37 2.26
C ALA A 101 12.14 -25.36 3.40
N ASP A 102 11.55 -24.19 3.61
CA ASP A 102 10.47 -23.95 4.56
C ASP A 102 9.12 -24.14 3.89
N VAL A 103 8.63 -25.37 3.92
CA VAL A 103 7.33 -25.72 3.34
C VAL A 103 6.23 -25.59 4.40
N PRO A 104 5.19 -24.77 4.14
CA PRO A 104 4.04 -24.66 5.03
C PRO A 104 3.33 -26.00 5.19
N PRO A 105 2.95 -26.40 6.42
CA PRO A 105 2.02 -27.50 6.60
C PRO A 105 0.67 -27.17 5.98
N THR A 106 -0.01 -28.20 5.52
CA THR A 106 -1.40 -28.11 5.05
C THR A 106 -2.30 -29.07 5.83
N LEU A 107 -3.58 -28.71 5.96
CA LEU A 107 -4.63 -29.57 6.47
C LEU A 107 -5.76 -29.59 5.45
N ASP A 108 -6.11 -30.78 4.95
CA ASP A 108 -7.05 -30.96 3.83
C ASP A 108 -6.66 -30.16 2.57
N GLY A 109 -5.34 -29.99 2.34
CA GLY A 109 -4.81 -29.23 1.19
C GLY A 109 -4.76 -27.71 1.39
N GLU A 110 -5.27 -27.20 2.51
CA GLU A 110 -5.32 -25.76 2.79
C GLU A 110 -4.15 -25.31 3.67
N HIS A 111 -3.65 -24.09 3.45
CA HIS A 111 -2.66 -23.48 4.31
C HIS A 111 -3.22 -23.17 5.69
N LEU A 112 -2.34 -23.12 6.68
CA LEU A 112 -2.69 -22.94 8.07
C LEU A 112 -2.22 -21.58 8.60
N MET A 113 -3.09 -20.97 9.39
CA MET A 113 -2.80 -19.85 10.26
C MET A 113 -2.62 -20.37 11.68
N LEU A 114 -1.64 -19.84 12.40
CA LEU A 114 -1.50 -20.02 13.83
C LEU A 114 -2.22 -18.86 14.52
N ILE A 115 -3.28 -19.16 15.27
CA ILE A 115 -3.98 -18.20 16.11
C ILE A 115 -3.44 -18.35 17.52
N VAL A 116 -3.05 -17.23 18.12
CA VAL A 116 -2.43 -17.19 19.45
C VAL A 116 -3.23 -16.22 20.32
N GLU A 117 -3.52 -16.64 21.54
CA GLU A 117 -3.88 -15.71 22.60
C GLU A 117 -2.67 -15.55 23.51
N ALA A 118 -2.18 -14.33 23.64
CA ALA A 118 -1.13 -13.95 24.58
C ALA A 118 -1.78 -13.34 25.81
N ARG A 119 -1.38 -13.78 27.00
CA ARG A 119 -1.91 -13.31 28.28
C ARG A 119 -0.79 -12.77 29.14
N TRP A 120 -0.88 -11.48 29.47
CA TRP A 120 0.10 -10.75 30.26
C TRP A 120 0.06 -11.18 31.73
N PRO A 121 1.17 -10.98 32.48
CA PRO A 121 1.19 -11.26 33.91
C PRO A 121 0.22 -10.32 34.64
N ALA A 122 -0.27 -10.75 35.81
CA ALA A 122 -1.20 -9.95 36.62
C ALA A 122 -0.60 -8.62 37.10
N THR A 123 0.73 -8.49 37.09
CA THR A 123 1.45 -7.25 37.39
C THR A 123 1.32 -6.19 36.27
N HIS A 124 0.88 -6.58 35.08
CA HIS A 124 0.64 -5.64 33.98
C HIS A 124 -0.79 -5.08 34.08
N THR A 125 -0.91 -3.90 34.67
CA THR A 125 -2.20 -3.26 34.94
C THR A 125 -2.72 -2.43 33.77
N GLU A 126 -1.81 -1.82 32.99
CA GLU A 126 -2.19 -1.01 31.83
C GLU A 126 -2.74 -1.88 30.70
N SER A 127 -3.73 -1.35 29.96
CA SER A 127 -4.29 -2.06 28.83
C SER A 127 -3.30 -2.07 27.65
N PRO A 128 -3.06 -3.23 27.01
CA PRO A 128 -2.30 -3.28 25.75
C PRO A 128 -2.84 -2.33 24.68
N ALA A 129 -4.14 -2.06 24.68
CA ALA A 129 -4.81 -1.20 23.69
C ALA A 129 -4.28 0.25 23.67
N VAL A 130 -3.86 0.78 24.83
CA VAL A 130 -3.35 2.16 24.95
C VAL A 130 -1.84 2.26 24.74
N THR A 131 -1.14 1.13 24.65
CA THR A 131 0.31 1.16 24.46
C THR A 131 0.63 1.68 23.06
N PRO A 132 1.51 2.69 22.92
CA PRO A 132 1.88 3.22 21.61
C PRO A 132 2.69 2.22 20.78
N GLY A 133 2.90 2.52 19.49
CA GLY A 133 3.78 1.74 18.59
C GLY A 133 3.19 0.44 18.05
N ILE A 134 4.05 -0.31 17.35
CA ILE A 134 3.68 -1.51 16.60
C ILE A 134 3.45 -2.67 17.56
N SER A 135 2.42 -3.47 17.31
CA SER A 135 2.19 -4.72 18.01
C SER A 135 2.16 -5.84 16.98
N TYR A 136 2.95 -6.89 17.23
CA TYR A 136 3.08 -7.98 16.28
C TYR A 136 3.25 -9.33 17.00
N LEU A 137 2.88 -10.37 16.26
CA LEU A 137 3.20 -11.75 16.58
C LEU A 137 4.20 -12.24 15.52
N GLU A 138 5.38 -12.68 15.94
CA GLU A 138 6.36 -13.28 15.03
C GLU A 138 6.48 -14.77 15.31
N LEU A 139 6.34 -15.59 14.27
CA LEU A 139 6.63 -17.00 14.34
C LEU A 139 8.04 -17.23 13.79
N GLY A 140 8.93 -17.76 14.61
CA GLY A 140 10.26 -18.20 14.23
C GLY A 140 10.36 -19.72 14.13
N SER A 141 11.26 -20.19 13.25
CA SER A 141 11.68 -21.59 13.18
C SER A 141 13.12 -21.75 13.66
N ILE A 142 13.31 -22.57 14.69
CA ILE A 142 14.61 -22.85 15.29
C ILE A 142 15.10 -24.24 14.90
N VAL A 143 16.34 -24.30 14.40
CA VAL A 143 17.07 -25.55 14.16
C VAL A 143 18.44 -25.41 14.79
N SER A 144 18.84 -26.37 15.64
CA SER A 144 20.12 -26.32 16.36
C SER A 144 20.35 -25.01 17.13
N ARG A 145 19.29 -24.48 17.77
CA ARG A 145 19.28 -23.22 18.54
C ARG A 145 19.46 -21.93 17.73
N VAL A 146 19.45 -22.00 16.39
CA VAL A 146 19.51 -20.82 15.52
C VAL A 146 18.16 -20.60 14.84
N GLN A 147 17.62 -19.38 14.91
CA GLN A 147 16.45 -18.98 14.15
C GLN A 147 16.83 -18.87 12.67
N ARG A 148 16.21 -19.71 11.83
CA ARG A 148 16.53 -19.77 10.39
C ARG A 148 15.65 -18.87 9.54
N ALA A 149 14.40 -18.74 9.94
CA ALA A 149 13.37 -18.01 9.22
C ALA A 149 12.30 -17.58 10.22
N SER A 150 11.60 -16.51 9.87
CA SER A 150 10.42 -16.07 10.60
C SER A 150 9.38 -15.44 9.68
N ALA A 151 8.16 -15.37 10.19
CA ALA A 151 7.06 -14.65 9.58
C ALA A 151 6.39 -13.79 10.65
N LYS A 152 6.11 -12.53 10.33
CA LYS A 152 5.34 -11.65 11.19
C LYS A 152 3.85 -11.76 10.88
N GLY A 153 3.03 -11.47 11.88
CA GLY A 153 1.59 -11.44 11.81
C GLY A 153 1.03 -10.42 12.81
N ALA A 154 -0.28 -10.21 12.73
CA ALA A 154 -0.96 -9.19 13.51
C ALA A 154 -1.12 -9.62 14.98
N LEU A 155 -0.99 -8.65 15.88
CA LEU A 155 -1.40 -8.74 17.28
C LEU A 155 -2.39 -7.60 17.56
N TRP A 156 -3.68 -7.93 17.71
CA TRP A 156 -4.75 -6.95 17.77
C TRP A 156 -4.93 -6.41 19.18
N LYS A 157 -4.02 -5.53 19.61
CA LYS A 157 -4.07 -4.92 20.95
C LYS A 157 -5.37 -4.17 21.23
N GLU A 158 -6.06 -3.67 20.21
CA GLU A 158 -7.37 -3.05 20.35
C GLU A 158 -8.47 -4.03 20.84
N ASP A 159 -8.25 -5.34 20.67
CA ASP A 159 -9.16 -6.39 21.14
C ASP A 159 -8.72 -6.94 22.51
N ALA A 160 -7.84 -6.23 23.23
CA ALA A 160 -7.39 -6.66 24.55
C ALA A 160 -8.57 -6.82 25.52
N GLN A 161 -8.68 -7.99 26.14
CA GLN A 161 -9.72 -8.31 27.11
C GLN A 161 -9.13 -8.61 28.47
N LEU A 162 -9.78 -8.13 29.53
CA LEU A 162 -9.39 -8.47 30.90
C LEU A 162 -10.11 -9.76 31.32
N VAL A 163 -9.36 -10.85 31.42
CA VAL A 163 -9.88 -12.18 31.79
C VAL A 163 -9.18 -12.63 33.07
N ASN A 164 -9.95 -12.82 34.15
CA ASN A 164 -9.44 -13.20 35.47
C ASN A 164 -8.29 -12.29 35.96
N GLY A 165 -8.44 -10.97 35.79
CA GLY A 165 -7.45 -9.99 36.23
C GLY A 165 -6.18 -9.93 35.38
N ARG A 166 -6.14 -10.57 34.21
CA ARG A 166 -5.01 -10.53 33.27
C ARG A 166 -5.47 -10.12 31.88
N TRP A 167 -4.70 -9.27 31.22
CA TRP A 167 -4.96 -8.88 29.84
C TRP A 167 -4.65 -10.02 28.88
N VAL A 168 -5.60 -10.34 28.00
CA VAL A 168 -5.48 -11.32 26.91
C VAL A 168 -5.61 -10.58 25.58
N VAL A 169 -4.67 -10.80 24.67
CA VAL A 169 -4.66 -10.24 23.32
C VAL A 169 -4.55 -11.36 22.31
N THR A 170 -5.42 -11.35 21.31
CA THR A 170 -5.39 -12.31 20.21
C THR A 170 -4.48 -11.80 19.10
N GLY A 171 -3.74 -12.71 18.50
CA GLY A 171 -2.96 -12.48 17.29
C GLY A 171 -3.02 -13.66 16.34
N ALA A 172 -2.58 -13.44 15.12
CA ALA A 172 -2.51 -14.48 14.10
C ALA A 172 -1.25 -14.32 13.26
N VAL A 173 -0.67 -15.45 12.85
CA VAL A 173 0.54 -15.48 12.03
C VAL A 173 0.48 -16.68 11.07
N HIS A 174 1.00 -16.51 9.86
CA HIS A 174 1.02 -17.58 8.88
C HIS A 174 1.96 -18.71 9.33
N LEU A 175 1.46 -19.95 9.36
CA LEU A 175 2.27 -21.12 9.70
C LEU A 175 3.12 -21.51 8.48
N PHE A 176 4.32 -20.96 8.38
CA PHE A 176 5.12 -21.01 7.16
C PHE A 176 6.03 -22.23 6.99
N THR A 177 6.23 -23.05 8.03
CA THR A 177 7.18 -24.18 7.95
C THR A 177 6.78 -25.39 8.80
N GLU A 178 7.02 -26.59 8.25
CA GLU A 178 6.98 -27.89 8.95
C GLU A 178 8.27 -28.18 9.73
N ARG A 179 9.31 -27.34 9.58
CA ARG A 179 10.66 -27.62 10.09
C ARG A 179 10.98 -26.86 11.37
N GLY A 180 11.79 -27.50 12.20
CA GLY A 180 12.34 -26.91 13.42
C GLY A 180 11.33 -26.87 14.57
N ASP A 181 11.83 -26.44 15.72
CA ASP A 181 10.96 -26.03 16.82
C ASP A 181 10.39 -24.66 16.49
N ARG A 182 9.14 -24.44 16.90
CA ARG A 182 8.43 -23.19 16.63
C ARG A 182 8.49 -22.32 17.86
N VAL A 183 8.87 -21.07 17.66
CA VAL A 183 8.90 -20.06 18.71
C VAL A 183 8.01 -18.92 18.28
N ILE A 184 7.15 -18.47 19.18
CA ILE A 184 6.42 -17.22 18.99
C ILE A 184 7.14 -16.12 19.77
N GLU A 185 7.25 -14.96 19.16
CA GLU A 185 7.60 -13.71 19.81
C GLU A 185 6.35 -12.85 19.81
N VAL A 186 5.91 -12.46 21.00
CA VAL A 186 4.81 -11.49 21.19
C VAL A 186 5.46 -10.16 21.49
N ALA A 187 5.21 -9.16 20.64
CA ALA A 187 5.76 -7.83 20.77
C ALA A 187 4.67 -6.78 20.98
N LEU A 188 4.85 -5.99 22.04
CA LEU A 188 4.09 -4.78 22.34
C LEU A 188 5.08 -3.61 22.28
N ASN A 189 4.92 -2.70 21.32
CA ASN A 189 5.79 -1.52 21.14
C ASN A 189 7.28 -1.86 20.95
N ASP A 190 7.60 -2.90 20.15
CA ASP A 190 8.96 -3.38 19.83
C ASP A 190 9.88 -3.77 21.01
N SER A 191 9.43 -3.60 22.26
CA SER A 191 10.26 -3.61 23.48
C SER A 191 10.06 -4.84 24.36
N VAL A 192 8.85 -5.39 24.42
CA VAL A 192 8.59 -6.64 25.14
C VAL A 192 8.74 -7.80 24.17
N ARG A 193 9.82 -8.59 24.27
CA ARG A 193 10.03 -9.79 23.45
C ARG A 193 10.06 -11.02 24.34
N SER A 194 8.99 -11.80 24.32
CA SER A 194 8.99 -13.12 24.94
C SER A 194 9.09 -14.19 23.86
N GLY A 195 10.28 -14.79 23.70
CA GLY A 195 10.47 -15.96 22.86
C GLY A 195 9.91 -17.20 23.54
N LEU A 196 8.75 -17.68 23.10
CA LEU A 196 8.01 -18.77 23.71
C LEU A 196 7.96 -19.96 22.74
N VAL A 197 8.57 -21.08 23.11
CA VAL A 197 8.50 -22.32 22.31
C VAL A 197 7.08 -22.86 22.38
N ILE A 198 6.47 -23.12 21.21
CA ILE A 198 5.13 -23.72 21.09
C ILE A 198 5.24 -25.22 20.77
N PRO A 199 4.57 -26.12 21.51
CA PRO A 199 4.60 -27.57 21.25
C PRO A 199 3.70 -27.98 20.07
N LEU A 200 3.83 -27.29 18.93
CA LEU A 200 3.04 -27.56 17.74
C LEU A 200 3.72 -28.66 16.88
N PRO A 201 3.05 -29.80 16.61
CA PRO A 201 3.62 -30.88 15.79
C PRO A 201 3.96 -30.42 14.37
N ARG A 202 5.04 -30.94 13.77
CA ARG A 202 5.50 -30.55 12.42
C ARG A 202 4.37 -30.46 11.40
N ARG A 203 3.45 -31.44 11.42
CA ARG A 203 2.20 -31.45 10.65
C ARG A 203 1.02 -31.44 11.63
N PRO A 204 0.41 -30.27 11.90
CA PRO A 204 -0.76 -30.18 12.75
C PRO A 204 -1.92 -31.00 12.17
N GLY A 205 -2.64 -31.73 13.03
CA GLY A 205 -3.85 -32.46 12.68
C GLY A 205 -5.10 -31.78 13.24
N LYS A 206 -6.24 -32.48 13.17
CA LYS A 206 -7.54 -31.96 13.66
C LYS A 206 -7.53 -31.61 15.15
N ALA A 207 -6.73 -32.30 15.97
CA ALA A 207 -6.61 -32.01 17.39
C ALA A 207 -6.05 -30.60 17.69
N GLN A 208 -5.30 -30.00 16.76
CA GLN A 208 -4.77 -28.65 16.92
C GLN A 208 -5.74 -27.56 16.45
N LEU A 209 -6.94 -27.91 15.94
CA LEU A 209 -7.99 -26.93 15.65
C LEU A 209 -8.61 -26.37 16.93
N GLU A 210 -8.56 -27.15 18.01
CA GLU A 210 -8.95 -26.73 19.34
C GLU A 210 -7.84 -25.92 20.02
N TRP A 211 -8.24 -25.05 20.94
CA TRP A 211 -7.29 -24.30 21.76
C TRP A 211 -6.43 -25.24 22.61
N SER A 212 -5.12 -25.01 22.59
CA SER A 212 -4.20 -25.64 23.53
C SER A 212 -4.51 -25.20 24.96
N GLU A 213 -4.01 -25.97 25.93
CA GLU A 213 -3.86 -25.47 27.29
C GLU A 213 -2.90 -24.26 27.33
N TRP A 214 -3.00 -23.45 28.39
CA TRP A 214 -2.10 -22.32 28.61
C TRP A 214 -0.68 -22.78 28.93
N GLY A 215 0.30 -22.23 28.23
CA GLY A 215 1.73 -22.34 28.49
C GLY A 215 2.40 -20.97 28.65
N PRO A 216 3.73 -20.89 28.82
CA PRO A 216 4.61 -22.01 29.12
C PRO A 216 4.29 -22.61 30.50
N LYS A 217 4.55 -23.92 30.65
CA LYS A 217 4.40 -24.63 31.93
C LYS A 217 5.75 -24.72 32.66
N ASP A 218 5.71 -24.86 33.98
CA ASP A 218 6.88 -25.18 34.80
C ASP A 218 7.26 -26.66 34.61
N GLY A 219 8.17 -26.90 33.68
CA GLY A 219 8.51 -28.25 33.24
C GLY A 219 7.42 -28.87 32.35
N ARG A 220 7.51 -30.18 32.10
CA ARG A 220 6.65 -30.86 31.12
C ARG A 220 5.18 -30.94 31.53
N ASN A 221 4.91 -31.10 32.83
CA ASN A 221 3.58 -31.35 33.39
C ASN A 221 3.23 -30.40 34.56
N GLY A 222 4.05 -29.38 34.83
CA GLY A 222 3.78 -28.45 35.93
C GLY A 222 2.68 -27.43 35.61
N PRO A 223 2.36 -26.56 36.57
CA PRO A 223 1.39 -25.48 36.37
C PRO A 223 1.86 -24.50 35.28
N THR A 224 0.93 -23.75 34.72
CA THR A 224 1.27 -22.61 33.84
C THR A 224 2.03 -21.57 34.66
N LYS A 225 3.12 -21.03 34.11
CA LYS A 225 3.89 -19.96 34.76
C LYS A 225 2.99 -18.78 35.07
N GLU A 226 3.01 -18.33 36.32
CA GLU A 226 2.25 -17.14 36.72
C GLU A 226 2.98 -15.85 36.35
N ASP A 227 4.32 -15.90 36.32
CA ASP A 227 5.20 -14.79 35.95
C ASP A 227 5.46 -14.73 34.44
N GLY A 228 5.37 -13.53 33.89
CA GLY A 228 5.59 -13.25 32.47
C GLY A 228 4.38 -13.51 31.57
N ILE A 229 4.63 -13.49 30.25
CA ILE A 229 3.59 -13.73 29.24
C ILE A 229 3.31 -15.23 29.15
N THR A 230 2.02 -15.57 29.24
CA THR A 230 1.49 -16.90 28.96
C THR A 230 0.78 -16.91 27.60
N TYR A 231 0.63 -18.06 26.99
CA TYR A 231 0.01 -18.20 25.68
C TYR A 231 -0.84 -19.47 25.59
N ARG A 232 -1.81 -19.45 24.69
CA ARG A 232 -2.40 -20.66 24.11
C ARG A 232 -2.56 -20.46 22.61
N TYR A 233 -2.64 -21.55 21.88
CA TYR A 233 -2.72 -21.48 20.43
C TYR A 233 -3.67 -22.52 19.85
N ARG A 234 -4.10 -22.28 18.63
CA ARG A 234 -4.73 -23.27 17.75
C ARG A 234 -4.29 -23.01 16.32
N VAL A 235 -4.41 -24.02 15.47
CA VAL A 235 -4.28 -23.83 14.02
C VAL A 235 -5.66 -23.64 13.41
N GLN A 236 -5.71 -22.92 12.30
CA GLN A 236 -6.93 -22.71 11.57
C GLN A 236 -6.61 -22.68 10.08
N LYS A 237 -7.53 -23.19 9.25
CA LYS A 237 -7.40 -23.09 7.80
C LYS A 237 -7.44 -21.61 7.39
N SER A 238 -6.61 -21.22 6.42
CA SER A 238 -6.53 -19.84 5.92
C SER A 238 -7.82 -19.36 5.25
N SER A 239 -8.74 -20.27 4.92
CA SER A 239 -10.06 -19.96 4.37
C SER A 239 -11.10 -19.57 5.42
N LEU A 240 -10.78 -19.71 6.71
CA LEU A 240 -11.68 -19.43 7.82
C LEU A 240 -11.30 -18.10 8.52
N PRO A 241 -12.26 -17.46 9.21
CA PRO A 241 -12.01 -16.22 9.95
C PRO A 241 -10.91 -16.31 11.01
N ILE A 242 -9.92 -15.41 10.95
CA ILE A 242 -8.85 -15.29 11.96
C ILE A 242 -9.20 -14.29 13.07
N ARG A 243 -10.14 -13.39 12.80
CA ARG A 243 -10.65 -12.36 13.72
C ARG A 243 -12.11 -12.07 13.36
N THR A 244 -12.95 -11.81 14.36
CA THR A 244 -14.32 -11.35 14.15
C THR A 244 -14.60 -10.18 15.08
N GLU A 245 -15.02 -9.05 14.51
CA GLU A 245 -15.44 -7.85 15.23
C GLU A 245 -16.97 -7.73 15.20
N LYS A 246 -17.58 -7.35 16.33
CA LYS A 246 -19.03 -7.10 16.42
C LYS A 246 -19.34 -5.61 16.36
N ILE A 247 -20.28 -5.24 15.51
CA ILE A 247 -20.72 -3.86 15.25
C ILE A 247 -22.24 -3.87 15.20
N GLY A 248 -22.90 -3.56 16.32
CA GLY A 248 -24.32 -3.84 16.47
C GLY A 248 -24.61 -5.33 16.28
N GLN A 249 -25.56 -5.64 15.40
CA GLN A 249 -25.90 -7.01 15.00
C GLN A 249 -24.98 -7.57 13.90
N PHE A 250 -24.08 -6.75 13.33
CA PHE A 250 -23.08 -7.24 12.39
C PHE A 250 -21.94 -7.95 13.11
N ALA A 251 -21.47 -9.04 12.49
CA ALA A 251 -20.19 -9.67 12.80
C ALA A 251 -19.32 -9.62 11.53
N VAL A 252 -18.24 -8.86 11.60
CA VAL A 252 -17.29 -8.66 10.49
C VAL A 252 -16.07 -9.54 10.74
N SER A 253 -15.90 -10.54 9.90
CA SER A 253 -14.90 -11.58 10.04
C SER A 253 -13.78 -11.39 9.03
N VAL A 254 -12.54 -11.30 9.48
CA VAL A 254 -11.35 -11.19 8.62
C VAL A 254 -10.85 -12.58 8.25
N ILE A 255 -10.69 -12.83 6.95
CA ILE A 255 -10.09 -14.04 6.41
C ILE A 255 -8.80 -13.66 5.72
N SER A 256 -7.69 -14.29 6.10
CA SER A 256 -6.38 -13.90 5.63
C SER A 256 -5.49 -15.09 5.33
N ASN A 257 -4.62 -14.91 4.34
CA ASN A 257 -3.57 -15.86 3.99
C ASN A 257 -2.15 -15.32 4.24
N GLY A 258 -2.02 -14.13 4.84
CA GLY A 258 -0.73 -13.48 5.06
C GLY A 258 -0.87 -12.09 5.66
N PHE A 259 0.25 -11.48 6.03
CA PHE A 259 0.29 -10.14 6.60
C PHE A 259 1.35 -9.31 5.89
N GLN A 260 1.10 -8.02 5.75
CA GLN A 260 2.05 -7.07 5.19
C GLN A 260 2.26 -5.92 6.18
N ALA A 261 3.51 -5.46 6.27
CA ALA A 261 3.79 -4.21 6.95
C ALA A 261 3.27 -3.07 6.07
N GLU A 262 2.24 -2.39 6.52
CA GLU A 262 1.76 -1.15 5.93
C GLU A 262 2.22 0.00 6.83
N VAL A 263 2.38 1.20 6.26
CA VAL A 263 2.74 2.40 7.04
C VAL A 263 1.66 3.47 6.84
N PRO A 264 0.41 3.21 7.26
CA PRO A 264 -0.62 4.24 7.24
C PRO A 264 -0.20 5.40 8.16
N ASP A 265 -0.17 6.61 7.62
CA ASP A 265 0.09 7.85 8.38
C ASP A 265 1.40 7.84 9.17
N GLY A 266 2.45 7.19 8.65
CA GLY A 266 3.75 7.10 9.31
C GLY A 266 3.83 6.09 10.46
N THR A 267 2.72 5.40 10.79
CA THR A 267 2.72 4.32 11.79
C THR A 267 2.72 2.96 11.11
N THR A 268 3.74 2.16 11.34
CA THR A 268 3.76 0.80 10.77
C THR A 268 2.74 -0.11 11.47
N THR A 269 1.88 -0.75 10.69
CA THR A 269 0.92 -1.77 11.13
C THR A 269 1.19 -3.07 10.37
N LEU A 270 0.83 -4.21 10.96
CA LEU A 270 0.81 -5.49 10.24
C LEU A 270 -0.63 -5.81 9.89
N ASP A 271 -1.00 -5.46 8.67
CA ASP A 271 -2.37 -5.62 8.20
C ASP A 271 -2.50 -6.95 7.43
N PRO A 272 -3.60 -7.69 7.65
CA PRO A 272 -3.81 -8.96 6.99
C PRO A 272 -4.12 -8.74 5.51
N TYR A 273 -3.46 -9.48 4.64
CA TYR A 273 -3.89 -9.60 3.25
C TYR A 273 -5.08 -10.56 3.20
N GLY A 274 -6.27 -10.04 2.88
CA GLY A 274 -7.48 -10.80 3.14
C GLY A 274 -8.77 -10.21 2.57
N ALA A 275 -9.83 -10.95 2.79
CA ALA A 275 -11.21 -10.55 2.53
C ALA A 275 -12.00 -10.59 3.84
N PHE A 276 -13.16 -9.95 3.86
CA PHE A 276 -14.09 -9.97 4.97
C PHE A 276 -15.30 -10.81 4.64
N GLU A 277 -15.76 -11.60 5.60
CA GLU A 277 -17.12 -12.15 5.62
C GLU A 277 -17.96 -11.33 6.58
N VAL A 278 -19.13 -10.88 6.14
CA VAL A 278 -20.07 -10.14 6.97
C VAL A 278 -21.23 -11.06 7.32
N GLN A 279 -21.58 -11.11 8.59
CA GLN A 279 -22.81 -11.76 9.07
C GLN A 279 -23.69 -10.72 9.75
N TYR A 280 -25.00 -10.89 9.65
CA TYR A 280 -25.99 -10.10 10.37
C TYR A 280 -26.87 -11.04 11.20
N ALA A 281 -26.92 -10.82 12.51
CA ALA A 281 -27.64 -11.69 13.45
C ALA A 281 -27.31 -13.20 13.27
N GLY A 282 -26.02 -13.50 13.03
CA GLY A 282 -25.50 -14.85 12.83
C GLY A 282 -25.75 -15.48 11.44
N LYS A 283 -26.38 -14.77 10.51
CA LYS A 283 -26.59 -15.22 9.13
C LYS A 283 -25.61 -14.54 8.18
N PRO A 284 -24.97 -15.24 7.23
CA PRO A 284 -24.13 -14.61 6.22
C PRO A 284 -24.89 -13.54 5.42
N VAL A 285 -24.25 -12.39 5.23
CA VAL A 285 -24.69 -11.37 4.29
C VAL A 285 -24.22 -11.80 2.89
N THR A 286 -25.15 -11.84 1.95
CA THR A 286 -24.89 -12.20 0.56
C THR A 286 -25.03 -10.96 -0.30
N PHE A 287 -23.98 -10.65 -1.06
CA PHE A 287 -23.94 -9.53 -1.97
C PHE A 287 -24.25 -9.98 -3.39
N SER A 288 -24.87 -9.11 -4.18
CA SER A 288 -25.23 -9.39 -5.57
C SER A 288 -24.56 -8.39 -6.50
N ALA A 289 -23.34 -8.70 -6.93
CA ALA A 289 -22.67 -8.01 -8.03
C ALA A 289 -22.64 -8.95 -9.25
N GLY A 290 -23.41 -8.64 -10.29
CA GLY A 290 -23.58 -9.51 -11.45
C GLY A 290 -24.44 -10.75 -11.18
N ALA A 291 -24.16 -11.85 -11.89
CA ALA A 291 -25.01 -13.04 -11.90
C ALA A 291 -24.78 -14.00 -10.73
N THR A 292 -23.65 -13.90 -10.02
CA THR A 292 -23.26 -14.88 -8.99
C THR A 292 -23.21 -14.22 -7.62
N PRO A 293 -24.05 -14.63 -6.66
CA PRO A 293 -23.98 -14.10 -5.30
C PRO A 293 -22.65 -14.50 -4.63
N PHE A 294 -22.12 -13.63 -3.79
CA PHE A 294 -20.93 -13.92 -2.99
C PHE A 294 -21.06 -13.37 -1.57
N THR A 295 -20.27 -13.91 -0.65
CA THR A 295 -20.33 -13.60 0.79
C THR A 295 -19.11 -12.85 1.32
N ARG A 296 -18.19 -12.48 0.43
CA ARG A 296 -16.89 -11.89 0.77
C ARG A 296 -16.69 -10.52 0.14
N THR A 297 -16.14 -9.58 0.89
CA THR A 297 -15.79 -8.23 0.43
C THR A 297 -14.31 -7.94 0.66
N GLY A 298 -13.67 -7.16 -0.21
CA GLY A 298 -12.25 -6.84 -0.09
C GLY A 298 -11.93 -5.75 0.94
N MET A 299 -12.87 -4.85 1.19
CA MET A 299 -12.69 -3.68 2.07
C MET A 299 -13.99 -3.36 2.80
N ILE A 300 -13.87 -2.99 4.06
CA ILE A 300 -14.99 -2.58 4.88
C ILE A 300 -14.56 -1.50 5.85
N ALA A 301 -15.41 -0.49 6.02
CA ALA A 301 -15.19 0.61 6.91
C ALA A 301 -16.39 0.85 7.83
N LEU A 302 -16.12 1.32 9.04
CA LEU A 302 -17.13 1.74 10.01
C LEU A 302 -17.45 3.21 9.80
N LEU A 303 -18.74 3.55 9.70
CA LEU A 303 -19.18 4.94 9.58
C LEU A 303 -19.55 5.54 10.95
N PRO A 304 -19.31 6.85 11.18
CA PRO A 304 -19.63 7.54 12.42
C PRO A 304 -21.11 7.95 12.47
N SER A 305 -22.01 6.98 12.64
CA SER A 305 -23.47 7.17 12.73
C SER A 305 -24.05 6.70 14.06
N GLU A 306 -25.26 7.19 14.38
CA GLU A 306 -26.01 6.74 15.57
C GLU A 306 -26.39 5.25 15.48
N LYS A 307 -26.75 4.80 14.27
CA LYS A 307 -26.97 3.38 13.98
C LYS A 307 -25.67 2.72 13.55
N PRO A 308 -25.41 1.45 13.93
CA PRO A 308 -24.29 0.69 13.37
C PRO A 308 -24.38 0.63 11.84
N ALA A 309 -23.37 1.14 11.15
CA ALA A 309 -23.33 1.16 9.69
C ALA A 309 -21.94 0.86 9.14
N LEU A 310 -21.92 0.10 8.05
CA LEU A 310 -20.70 -0.32 7.37
C LEU A 310 -20.73 0.17 5.92
N LEU A 311 -19.60 0.69 5.46
CA LEU A 311 -19.35 0.94 4.05
C LEU A 311 -18.48 -0.21 3.51
N ALA A 312 -18.97 -0.94 2.51
CA ALA A 312 -18.30 -2.13 1.98
C ALA A 312 -18.03 -2.00 0.49
N TYR A 313 -16.86 -2.45 0.04
CA TYR A 313 -16.52 -2.58 -1.37
C TYR A 313 -16.99 -3.94 -1.89
N ILE A 314 -17.97 -3.95 -2.76
CA ILE A 314 -18.61 -5.16 -3.27
C ILE A 314 -18.13 -5.41 -4.70
N GLY A 315 -17.28 -6.42 -4.88
CA GLY A 315 -16.79 -6.82 -6.20
C GLY A 315 -15.80 -7.98 -6.11
N ASP A 316 -15.71 -8.75 -7.19
CA ASP A 316 -14.75 -9.84 -7.39
C ASP A 316 -13.52 -9.42 -8.21
N GLY A 317 -13.38 -8.11 -8.49
CA GLY A 317 -12.36 -7.56 -9.38
C GLY A 317 -12.75 -7.58 -10.86
N THR A 318 -14.00 -7.94 -11.20
CA THR A 318 -14.57 -7.76 -12.54
C THR A 318 -15.24 -6.40 -12.71
N ARG A 319 -15.90 -6.17 -13.86
CA ARG A 319 -16.44 -4.86 -14.28
C ARG A 319 -17.64 -4.37 -13.45
N ASP A 320 -18.26 -5.22 -12.62
CA ASP A 320 -19.50 -4.89 -11.91
C ASP A 320 -19.25 -4.67 -10.40
N SER A 321 -18.29 -3.82 -10.04
CA SER A 321 -17.96 -3.50 -8.65
C SER A 321 -18.64 -2.21 -8.16
N TYR A 322 -19.09 -2.20 -6.90
CA TYR A 322 -19.81 -1.07 -6.31
C TYR A 322 -19.52 -0.91 -4.81
N CYS A 323 -19.69 0.30 -4.29
CA CYS A 323 -19.70 0.54 -2.85
C CYS A 323 -21.12 0.40 -2.30
N ALA A 324 -21.27 -0.34 -1.21
CA ALA A 324 -22.53 -0.59 -0.54
C ALA A 324 -22.54 -0.02 0.88
N LEU A 325 -23.64 0.59 1.26
CA LEU A 325 -23.94 0.99 2.63
C LEU A 325 -24.82 -0.09 3.28
N LEU A 326 -24.32 -0.68 4.37
CA LEU A 326 -25.05 -1.64 5.19
C LEU A 326 -25.46 -0.95 6.49
N VAL A 327 -26.76 -0.87 6.77
CA VAL A 327 -27.30 -0.20 7.97
C VAL A 327 -28.03 -1.20 8.85
N ASP A 328 -27.69 -1.25 10.13
CA ASP A 328 -28.41 -2.02 11.15
C ASP A 328 -29.69 -1.26 11.57
N ASP A 329 -30.86 -1.85 11.30
CA ASP A 329 -32.16 -1.33 11.74
C ASP A 329 -32.69 -2.06 13.00
N GLY A 330 -31.85 -2.86 13.67
CA GLY A 330 -32.09 -3.55 14.93
C GLY A 330 -32.62 -4.99 14.78
N THR A 331 -33.43 -5.25 13.75
CA THR A 331 -34.03 -6.57 13.46
C THR A 331 -33.59 -7.13 12.11
N THR A 332 -33.35 -6.25 11.14
CA THR A 332 -32.81 -6.54 9.81
C THR A 332 -31.73 -5.52 9.47
N PHE A 333 -30.92 -5.80 8.46
CA PHE A 333 -30.09 -4.76 7.86
C PHE A 333 -30.66 -4.32 6.52
N ARG A 334 -30.35 -3.08 6.13
CA ARG A 334 -30.64 -2.53 4.82
C ARG A 334 -29.34 -2.37 4.05
N GLU A 335 -29.26 -2.96 2.87
CA GLU A 335 -28.22 -2.70 1.89
C GLU A 335 -28.66 -1.61 0.91
N GLN A 336 -27.80 -0.63 0.65
CA GLN A 336 -28.02 0.39 -0.37
C GLN A 336 -26.75 0.57 -1.20
N LYS A 337 -26.86 0.44 -2.53
CA LYS A 337 -25.78 0.83 -3.44
C LYS A 337 -25.54 2.34 -3.33
N VAL A 338 -24.33 2.70 -2.93
CA VAL A 338 -23.85 4.08 -2.87
C VAL A 338 -23.48 4.51 -4.28
N ASP A 339 -22.47 3.86 -4.87
CA ASP A 339 -21.93 4.20 -6.18
C ASP A 339 -21.17 3.02 -6.82
N ASP A 340 -20.74 3.19 -8.07
CA ASP A 340 -19.74 2.31 -8.68
C ASP A 340 -18.36 2.60 -8.10
N CYS A 341 -17.61 1.55 -7.77
CA CYS A 341 -16.28 1.64 -7.15
C CYS A 341 -15.39 0.57 -7.77
N SER A 342 -14.18 0.92 -8.24
CA SER A 342 -13.37 0.03 -9.07
C SER A 342 -12.55 -1.00 -8.29
N ASN A 343 -11.91 -0.61 -7.19
CA ASN A 343 -11.04 -1.51 -6.41
C ASN A 343 -10.83 -1.10 -4.94
N SER A 344 -11.41 0.01 -4.49
CA SER A 344 -11.32 0.52 -3.12
C SER A 344 -12.56 1.31 -2.73
N LEU A 345 -12.64 1.71 -1.45
CA LEU A 345 -13.68 2.61 -0.95
C LEU A 345 -13.30 4.07 -1.28
N ASP A 346 -13.03 4.37 -2.55
CA ASP A 346 -12.56 5.69 -2.98
C ASP A 346 -13.66 6.74 -2.84
N ALA A 347 -13.66 7.43 -1.70
CA ALA A 347 -14.51 8.57 -1.45
C ALA A 347 -13.68 9.78 -1.08
N ASP A 348 -14.13 10.94 -1.55
CA ASP A 348 -13.63 12.23 -1.12
C ASP A 348 -14.41 12.72 0.09
N GLU A 349 -13.73 13.02 1.20
CA GLU A 349 -14.38 13.79 2.25
C GLU A 349 -14.67 15.21 1.75
N LEU A 350 -15.93 15.64 1.87
CA LEU A 350 -16.34 17.01 1.60
C LEU A 350 -16.09 17.86 2.83
N THR A 351 -15.09 18.74 2.75
CA THR A 351 -14.73 19.63 3.85
C THR A 351 -14.21 20.98 3.32
N SER A 352 -14.44 22.03 4.10
CA SER A 352 -13.79 23.34 3.94
C SER A 352 -12.65 23.55 4.95
N ASP A 353 -12.41 22.58 5.84
CA ASP A 353 -11.31 22.62 6.79
C ASP A 353 -10.00 22.21 6.12
N SER A 354 -9.01 23.10 6.16
CA SER A 354 -7.74 22.87 5.46
C SER A 354 -6.87 21.80 6.13
N ALA A 355 -7.01 21.58 7.44
CA ALA A 355 -6.26 20.53 8.14
C ALA A 355 -6.82 19.14 7.78
N THR A 356 -8.14 18.97 7.79
CA THR A 356 -8.81 17.74 7.32
C THR A 356 -8.49 17.47 5.86
N PHE A 357 -8.56 18.48 4.99
CA PHE A 357 -8.20 18.36 3.58
C PHE A 357 -6.75 17.87 3.38
N ALA A 358 -5.81 18.39 4.16
CA ALA A 358 -4.41 17.99 4.10
C ALA A 358 -4.18 16.56 4.64
N ALA A 359 -4.81 16.22 5.77
CA ALA A 359 -4.69 14.89 6.40
C ALA A 359 -5.15 13.77 5.47
N ARG A 360 -6.15 14.03 4.62
CA ARG A 360 -6.66 13.05 3.65
C ARG A 360 -5.60 12.53 2.69
N LYS A 361 -4.65 13.38 2.25
CA LYS A 361 -3.60 12.96 1.29
C LYS A 361 -2.72 11.82 1.83
N LEU A 362 -2.75 11.56 3.13
CA LEU A 362 -1.92 10.56 3.81
C LEU A 362 -2.67 9.25 4.12
N ALA A 363 -4.00 9.27 4.13
CA ALA A 363 -4.81 8.15 4.57
C ALA A 363 -4.81 7.01 3.54
N SER A 364 -3.97 5.99 3.74
CA SER A 364 -4.08 4.72 3.00
C SER A 364 -5.14 3.84 3.67
N GLN A 365 -6.11 3.34 2.89
CA GLN A 365 -7.09 2.39 3.40
C GLN A 365 -6.39 1.06 3.75
N PRO A 366 -6.46 0.61 5.01
CA PRO A 366 -5.79 -0.61 5.42
C PRO A 366 -6.49 -1.81 4.77
N ARG A 367 -5.73 -2.68 4.09
CA ARG A 367 -6.31 -3.89 3.51
C ARG A 367 -6.51 -4.96 4.58
N GLY A 368 -7.65 -5.66 4.51
CA GLY A 368 -8.02 -6.73 5.45
C GLY A 368 -8.22 -6.33 6.92
N ARG A 369 -8.09 -5.05 7.26
CA ARG A 369 -8.52 -4.50 8.55
C ARG A 369 -9.80 -3.70 8.39
N LEU A 370 -10.72 -3.82 9.35
CA LEU A 370 -11.88 -2.94 9.40
C LEU A 370 -11.38 -1.49 9.54
N ASP A 371 -11.68 -0.68 8.54
CA ASP A 371 -11.25 0.70 8.52
C ASP A 371 -12.14 1.53 9.44
N ARG A 372 -11.56 1.96 10.56
CA ARG A 372 -12.21 2.83 11.54
C ARG A 372 -11.67 4.26 11.49
N ARG A 373 -10.77 4.56 10.57
CA ARG A 373 -9.96 5.79 10.58
C ARG A 373 -10.33 6.70 9.43
N THR A 374 -10.34 6.17 8.21
CA THR A 374 -10.48 6.98 6.99
C THR A 374 -11.76 7.81 7.00
N PHE A 375 -12.83 7.28 7.59
CA PHE A 375 -14.14 7.96 7.65
C PHE A 375 -14.57 8.36 9.07
N ALA A 376 -13.68 8.29 10.07
CA ALA A 376 -14.03 8.49 11.47
C ALA A 376 -14.62 9.89 11.77
N HIS A 377 -14.18 10.89 11.01
CA HIS A 377 -14.53 12.29 11.22
C HIS A 377 -15.40 12.87 10.09
N SER A 378 -15.52 12.14 8.98
CA SER A 378 -16.18 12.61 7.78
C SER A 378 -17.70 12.63 7.96
N SER A 379 -18.32 13.79 7.73
CA SER A 379 -19.79 13.91 7.71
C SER A 379 -20.39 13.65 6.33
N LEU A 380 -19.68 14.04 5.28
CA LEU A 380 -20.12 13.93 3.89
C LEU A 380 -19.01 13.32 3.04
N LEU A 381 -19.34 12.25 2.32
CA LEU A 381 -18.44 11.47 1.49
C LEU A 381 -18.94 11.54 0.05
N LEU A 382 -18.10 12.08 -0.83
CA LEU A 382 -18.37 12.18 -2.25
C LEU A 382 -17.75 11.00 -3.00
N PHE A 383 -18.59 10.22 -3.64
CA PHE A 383 -18.23 9.18 -4.60
C PHE A 383 -18.32 9.76 -6.03
N GLN A 384 -18.33 8.92 -7.06
CA GLN A 384 -18.33 9.40 -8.45
C GLN A 384 -19.61 10.17 -8.82
N LYS A 385 -20.78 9.63 -8.44
CA LYS A 385 -22.13 10.08 -8.80
C LYS A 385 -23.05 10.23 -7.58
N SER A 386 -22.50 10.15 -6.36
CA SER A 386 -23.31 10.24 -5.14
C SER A 386 -22.57 10.89 -3.99
N VAL A 387 -23.33 11.53 -3.10
CA VAL A 387 -22.87 12.02 -1.81
C VAL A 387 -23.55 11.22 -0.70
N LEU A 388 -22.76 10.59 0.15
CA LEU A 388 -23.20 9.88 1.34
C LEU A 388 -23.02 10.80 2.56
N ASN A 389 -24.12 11.10 3.25
CA ASN A 389 -24.05 11.66 4.59
C ASN A 389 -23.82 10.54 5.60
N ALA A 390 -22.60 10.45 6.12
CA ALA A 390 -22.19 9.37 7.01
C ALA A 390 -22.87 9.42 8.39
N ARG A 391 -23.42 10.57 8.80
CA ARG A 391 -24.14 10.71 10.08
C ARG A 391 -25.59 10.27 9.96
N THR A 392 -26.28 10.72 8.91
CA THR A 392 -27.70 10.43 8.67
C THR A 392 -27.93 9.17 7.84
N LEU A 393 -26.87 8.59 7.27
CA LEU A 393 -26.90 7.40 6.42
C LEU A 393 -27.76 7.59 5.15
N HIS A 394 -27.86 8.83 4.69
CA HIS A 394 -28.61 9.21 3.49
C HIS A 394 -27.67 9.32 2.28
N ILE A 395 -28.10 8.75 1.15
CA ILE A 395 -27.36 8.77 -0.11
C ILE A 395 -28.10 9.70 -1.08
N GLN A 396 -27.45 10.80 -1.46
CA GLN A 396 -27.94 11.70 -2.49
C GLN A 396 -27.25 11.37 -3.82
N ARG A 397 -28.01 10.92 -4.82
CA ARG A 397 -27.48 10.67 -6.16
C ARG A 397 -27.53 11.94 -7.00
N MET A 398 -26.53 12.10 -7.85
CA MET A 398 -26.38 13.23 -8.77
C MET A 398 -26.49 12.73 -10.21
N HIS A 399 -27.06 13.52 -11.11
CA HIS A 399 -27.11 13.17 -12.53
C HIS A 399 -25.76 13.41 -13.22
N GLU A 400 -25.46 12.53 -14.19
CA GLU A 400 -24.19 12.44 -14.92
C GLU A 400 -23.90 13.65 -15.81
N THR A 401 -24.85 14.59 -15.94
CA THR A 401 -24.75 15.81 -16.74
C THR A 401 -23.73 16.82 -16.22
N SER A 402 -23.18 16.62 -15.01
CA SER A 402 -22.11 17.45 -14.45
C SER A 402 -20.71 16.80 -14.51
N ALA A 403 -20.59 15.60 -15.11
CA ALA A 403 -19.35 14.83 -15.19
C ALA A 403 -18.45 15.27 -16.36
N SER A 404 -18.27 16.59 -16.54
CA SER A 404 -17.10 17.12 -17.24
C SER A 404 -15.84 16.51 -16.62
N ALA A 405 -14.85 16.17 -17.47
CA ALA A 405 -13.64 15.42 -17.14
C ALA A 405 -13.11 15.69 -15.73
N PHE A 406 -13.56 14.88 -14.76
CA PHE A 406 -13.11 14.98 -13.38
C PHE A 406 -11.61 14.71 -13.35
N ILE A 407 -10.84 15.58 -12.69
CA ILE A 407 -9.41 15.38 -12.48
C ILE A 407 -9.24 14.64 -11.15
N PRO A 408 -9.00 13.31 -11.15
CA PRO A 408 -9.02 12.53 -9.91
C PRO A 408 -7.93 12.91 -8.92
N SER A 409 -6.87 13.60 -9.39
CA SER A 409 -5.79 14.07 -8.56
C SER A 409 -6.12 15.32 -7.72
N VAL A 410 -7.27 15.97 -7.94
CA VAL A 410 -7.68 17.17 -7.18
C VAL A 410 -8.94 16.87 -6.37
N PRO A 411 -8.81 16.69 -5.05
CA PRO A 411 -9.95 16.58 -4.15
C PRO A 411 -10.91 17.78 -4.25
N PRO A 412 -12.18 17.62 -3.82
CA PRO A 412 -13.11 18.73 -3.63
C PRO A 412 -12.50 19.82 -2.75
N LEU A 413 -12.50 21.05 -3.25
CA LEU A 413 -11.81 22.19 -2.67
C LEU A 413 -12.61 22.88 -1.56
N GLY A 414 -13.90 22.61 -1.46
CA GLY A 414 -14.73 23.22 -0.42
C GLY A 414 -16.15 22.69 -0.41
N LEU A 415 -16.81 22.93 0.72
CA LEU A 415 -18.20 22.62 1.03
C LEU A 415 -18.91 23.92 1.44
N SER A 416 -20.13 24.13 0.93
CA SER A 416 -20.94 25.29 1.31
C SER A 416 -21.31 25.27 2.80
N PRO A 417 -21.51 26.44 3.44
CA PRO A 417 -21.93 26.51 4.85
C PRO A 417 -23.20 25.71 5.17
N ASP A 418 -24.17 25.68 4.27
CA ASP A 418 -25.39 24.87 4.39
C ASP A 418 -25.21 23.38 4.03
N GLN A 419 -24.00 22.97 3.70
CA GLN A 419 -23.63 21.60 3.35
C GLN A 419 -24.47 21.00 2.21
N SER A 420 -24.91 21.82 1.26
CA SER A 420 -25.71 21.40 0.10
C SER A 420 -24.94 21.41 -1.22
N SER A 421 -23.77 22.07 -1.24
CA SER A 421 -22.96 22.26 -2.44
C SER A 421 -21.48 22.02 -2.17
N PHE A 422 -20.75 21.44 -3.12
CA PHE A 422 -19.29 21.33 -3.07
C PHE A 422 -18.64 21.94 -4.31
N VAL A 423 -17.33 22.18 -4.21
CA VAL A 423 -16.54 22.81 -5.27
C VAL A 423 -15.44 21.86 -5.71
N ARG A 424 -15.26 21.68 -7.01
CA ARG A 424 -14.15 20.93 -7.61
C ARG A 424 -13.44 21.78 -8.65
N PHE A 425 -12.16 21.45 -8.86
CA PHE A 425 -11.43 21.98 -10.00
C PHE A 425 -11.86 21.24 -11.29
N ASN A 426 -11.91 21.98 -12.39
CA ASN A 426 -12.28 21.47 -13.70
C ASN A 426 -11.60 22.27 -14.81
N TYR A 427 -11.68 21.78 -16.04
CA TYR A 427 -11.34 22.53 -17.25
C TYR A 427 -12.60 22.85 -18.04
N GLY A 428 -12.61 24.01 -18.70
CA GLY A 428 -13.62 24.40 -19.67
C GLY A 428 -13.50 23.63 -20.99
N ASP A 429 -14.29 24.03 -21.98
CA ASP A 429 -14.34 23.38 -23.30
C ASP A 429 -12.98 23.46 -24.03
N ARG A 430 -12.13 24.42 -23.68
CA ARG A 430 -10.77 24.57 -24.23
C ARG A 430 -9.69 23.79 -23.46
N GLY A 431 -10.08 22.87 -22.58
CA GLY A 431 -9.16 22.03 -21.83
C GLY A 431 -8.27 22.82 -20.87
N GLU A 432 -6.99 22.44 -20.76
CA GLU A 432 -6.05 23.02 -19.79
C GLU A 432 -5.87 24.54 -19.88
N SER A 433 -6.17 25.13 -21.04
CA SER A 433 -6.10 26.57 -21.27
C SER A 433 -7.24 27.37 -20.60
N GLU A 434 -8.25 26.69 -20.06
CA GLU A 434 -9.42 27.30 -19.44
C GLU A 434 -9.70 26.65 -18.07
N PRO A 435 -8.88 26.94 -17.04
CA PRO A 435 -9.12 26.43 -15.70
C PRO A 435 -10.41 27.04 -15.12
N MET A 436 -11.23 26.20 -14.50
CA MET A 436 -12.50 26.60 -13.90
C MET A 436 -12.72 25.88 -12.57
N LEU A 437 -13.63 26.42 -11.77
CA LEU A 437 -14.25 25.72 -10.66
C LEU A 437 -15.63 25.25 -11.08
N LEU A 438 -15.93 23.99 -10.84
CA LEU A 438 -17.27 23.44 -10.91
C LEU A 438 -17.89 23.44 -9.52
N VAL A 439 -19.01 24.14 -9.36
CA VAL A 439 -19.80 24.12 -8.13
C VAL A 439 -21.01 23.22 -8.36
N VAL A 440 -21.19 22.22 -7.51
CA VAL A 440 -22.27 21.23 -7.61
C VAL A 440 -23.15 21.33 -6.37
N ASN A 441 -24.39 21.78 -6.55
CA ASN A 441 -25.44 21.68 -5.54
C ASN A 441 -26.10 20.30 -5.66
N PHE A 442 -25.60 19.35 -4.87
CA PHE A 442 -26.05 17.96 -4.92
C PHE A 442 -27.45 17.78 -4.31
N ALA A 443 -27.90 18.70 -3.46
CA ALA A 443 -29.25 18.66 -2.89
C ALA A 443 -30.33 19.02 -3.92
N ARG A 444 -30.00 19.84 -4.92
CA ARG A 444 -30.93 20.30 -5.98
C ARG A 444 -30.59 19.75 -7.36
N ASP A 445 -29.52 18.97 -7.47
CA ASP A 445 -29.00 18.43 -8.73
C ASP A 445 -28.74 19.52 -9.77
N GLN A 446 -28.06 20.58 -9.32
CA GLN A 446 -27.70 21.74 -10.13
C GLN A 446 -26.20 21.97 -10.08
N SER A 447 -25.63 22.49 -11.16
CA SER A 447 -24.23 22.88 -11.20
C SER A 447 -24.02 24.14 -12.02
N TYR A 448 -22.94 24.86 -11.72
CA TYR A 448 -22.47 26.00 -12.49
C TYR A 448 -20.95 26.10 -12.40
N SER A 449 -20.34 26.78 -13.37
CA SER A 449 -18.89 26.96 -13.41
C SER A 449 -18.51 28.40 -13.09
N LEU A 450 -17.37 28.58 -12.44
CA LEU A 450 -16.73 29.87 -12.20
C LEU A 450 -15.35 29.88 -12.86
N PRO A 451 -15.01 30.90 -13.66
CA PRO A 451 -13.70 30.97 -14.30
C PRO A 451 -12.60 31.19 -13.26
N ILE A 452 -11.46 30.55 -13.46
CA ILE A 452 -10.22 30.87 -12.75
C ILE A 452 -9.39 31.74 -13.67
N ASP A 453 -9.17 33.01 -13.27
CA ASP A 453 -8.23 33.89 -13.97
C ASP A 453 -6.80 33.53 -13.51
N PRO A 454 -5.96 32.85 -14.31
CA PRO A 454 -4.65 32.38 -13.85
C PRO A 454 -3.67 33.51 -13.54
N VAL A 455 -3.92 34.74 -14.03
CA VAL A 455 -3.09 35.92 -13.76
C VAL A 455 -3.37 36.48 -12.37
N ARG A 456 -4.65 36.50 -11.97
CA ARG A 456 -5.10 37.01 -10.67
C ARG A 456 -5.17 35.92 -9.59
N MET A 457 -5.67 34.75 -9.94
CA MET A 457 -5.93 33.61 -9.06
C MET A 457 -4.80 32.59 -9.17
N ARG A 458 -3.61 33.00 -8.72
CA ARG A 458 -2.38 32.25 -8.94
C ARG A 458 -2.35 30.96 -8.12
N PHE A 459 -1.88 29.89 -8.75
CA PHE A 459 -1.47 28.63 -8.13
C PHE A 459 -0.33 28.03 -8.95
N ASP A 460 0.60 27.37 -8.26
CA ASP A 460 1.82 26.79 -8.84
C ASP A 460 1.51 25.47 -9.57
N GLU A 461 0.83 24.55 -8.88
CA GLU A 461 0.40 23.25 -9.37
C GLU A 461 -1.00 22.93 -8.85
N LEU A 462 -1.67 21.94 -9.46
CA LEU A 462 -2.99 21.50 -8.99
C LEU A 462 -3.00 21.08 -7.51
N LYS A 463 -1.87 20.58 -6.98
CA LYS A 463 -1.73 20.22 -5.56
C LYS A 463 -1.84 21.39 -4.59
N ALA A 464 -1.62 22.63 -5.08
CA ALA A 464 -1.72 23.86 -4.32
C ALA A 464 -3.16 24.38 -4.17
N LEU A 465 -4.09 23.82 -4.96
CA LEU A 465 -5.51 24.09 -4.79
C LEU A 465 -5.98 23.43 -3.49
N THR A 466 -6.38 24.27 -2.54
CA THR A 466 -6.81 23.90 -1.19
C THR A 466 -8.06 24.70 -0.80
N PRO A 467 -8.76 24.34 0.28
CA PRO A 467 -9.84 25.18 0.81
C PRO A 467 -9.39 26.59 1.16
N THR A 468 -8.14 26.77 1.62
CA THR A 468 -7.58 28.10 1.86
C THR A 468 -7.44 28.90 0.57
N TRP A 469 -6.92 28.29 -0.50
CA TRP A 469 -6.83 28.94 -1.82
C TRP A 469 -8.21 29.31 -2.34
N LEU A 470 -9.18 28.41 -2.21
CA LEU A 470 -10.57 28.66 -2.62
C LEU A 470 -11.14 29.86 -1.89
N MET A 471 -11.06 29.86 -0.56
CA MET A 471 -11.65 30.90 0.28
C MET A 471 -10.95 32.25 0.19
N HIS A 472 -9.69 32.30 -0.28
CA HIS A 472 -8.96 33.53 -0.58
C HIS A 472 -9.53 34.25 -1.81
N HIS A 473 -9.89 33.51 -2.86
CA HIS A 473 -10.35 34.07 -4.13
C HIS A 473 -11.88 34.15 -4.25
N PHE A 474 -12.60 33.31 -3.51
CA PHE A 474 -14.04 33.16 -3.60
C PHE A 474 -14.69 33.27 -2.20
N HIS A 475 -15.99 33.57 -2.17
CA HIS A 475 -16.79 33.53 -0.96
C HIS A 475 -18.16 32.91 -1.21
N TRP A 476 -18.73 32.32 -0.16
CA TRP A 476 -20.12 31.87 -0.18
C TRP A 476 -21.05 33.03 0.14
N GLN A 477 -22.05 33.26 -0.72
CA GLN A 477 -23.09 34.26 -0.56
C GLN A 477 -24.44 33.54 -0.43
N ARG A 478 -25.18 33.86 0.64
CA ARG A 478 -26.53 33.34 0.87
C ARG A 478 -27.51 34.05 -0.06
N ASN A 479 -28.17 33.31 -0.94
CA ASN A 479 -29.24 33.80 -1.80
C ASN A 479 -30.57 33.96 -1.02
N ALA A 480 -31.53 34.68 -1.63
CA ALA A 480 -32.84 34.94 -1.03
C ALA A 480 -33.67 33.67 -0.79
N ASP A 481 -33.41 32.60 -1.53
CA ASP A 481 -34.04 31.29 -1.37
C ASP A 481 -33.37 30.41 -0.29
N GLY A 482 -32.37 30.96 0.40
CA GLY A 482 -31.61 30.25 1.42
C GLY A 482 -30.65 29.20 0.86
N THR A 483 -30.14 29.36 -0.37
CA THR A 483 -28.99 28.57 -0.84
C THR A 483 -27.70 29.36 -0.77
N ASP A 484 -26.59 28.67 -0.49
CA ASP A 484 -25.27 29.26 -0.62
C ASP A 484 -24.75 29.14 -2.06
N MET A 485 -24.36 30.28 -2.63
CA MET A 485 -23.75 30.38 -3.95
C MET A 485 -22.32 30.89 -3.81
N LEU A 486 -21.36 30.21 -4.45
CA LEU A 486 -19.98 30.63 -4.49
C LEU A 486 -19.84 31.74 -5.55
N THR A 487 -19.24 32.85 -5.15
CA THR A 487 -18.97 33.99 -6.03
C THR A 487 -17.52 34.41 -5.90
N VAL A 488 -16.99 35.05 -6.95
CA VAL A 488 -15.64 35.62 -6.93
C VAL A 488 -15.61 36.78 -5.93
N ARG A 489 -14.60 36.84 -5.06
CA ARG A 489 -14.37 38.03 -4.24
C ARG A 489 -13.94 39.18 -5.16
N PRO A 490 -14.60 40.34 -5.13
CA PRO A 490 -14.21 41.45 -6.01
C PRO A 490 -12.80 41.97 -5.69
N ASP A 491 -12.44 41.99 -4.41
CA ASP A 491 -11.30 42.74 -3.89
C ASP A 491 -10.19 41.86 -3.27
N PHE A 492 -9.99 40.63 -3.76
CA PHE A 492 -8.85 39.82 -3.29
C PHE A 492 -7.54 40.35 -3.90
N LEU A 493 -6.46 40.31 -3.11
CA LEU A 493 -5.10 40.53 -3.60
C LEU A 493 -4.56 39.23 -4.20
N PRO A 494 -3.93 39.23 -5.40
CA PRO A 494 -3.31 38.03 -5.94
C PRO A 494 -2.32 37.42 -4.94
N ILE A 495 -2.38 36.10 -4.77
CA ILE A 495 -1.35 35.38 -3.99
C ILE A 495 -0.01 35.58 -4.71
N PRO A 496 1.08 35.95 -4.01
CA PRO A 496 2.37 36.09 -4.67
C PRO A 496 2.81 34.80 -5.37
N TYR A 497 3.60 34.93 -6.42
CA TYR A 497 4.30 33.76 -6.94
C TYR A 497 5.24 33.21 -5.87
N TYR A 498 5.41 31.88 -5.86
CA TYR A 498 6.32 31.21 -4.95
C TYR A 498 6.84 29.94 -5.62
N GLY A 499 8.00 29.45 -5.20
CA GLY A 499 8.48 28.12 -5.49
C GLY A 499 8.30 27.18 -4.31
N THR A 500 8.36 25.88 -4.60
CA THR A 500 8.26 24.79 -3.62
C THR A 500 9.59 24.05 -3.51
N VAL A 501 9.96 23.68 -2.28
CA VAL A 501 11.07 22.75 -2.05
C VAL A 501 10.48 21.35 -2.01
N THR A 502 10.99 20.46 -2.86
CA THR A 502 10.55 19.07 -2.94
C THR A 502 11.71 18.13 -2.71
N ASP A 503 11.47 17.04 -1.98
CA ASP A 503 12.41 15.94 -1.89
C ASP A 503 12.31 15.07 -3.15
N GLU A 504 13.43 14.87 -3.84
CA GLU A 504 13.56 13.94 -4.97
C GLU A 504 13.73 12.50 -4.47
N SER A 505 13.50 11.53 -5.36
CA SER A 505 13.51 10.10 -5.03
C SER A 505 14.86 9.58 -4.54
N ASP A 506 15.95 10.30 -4.80
CA ASP A 506 17.30 10.00 -4.30
C ASP A 506 17.62 10.69 -2.95
N GLY A 507 16.63 11.35 -2.34
CA GLY A 507 16.74 12.02 -1.03
C GLY A 507 17.31 13.43 -1.10
N LYS A 508 17.41 14.02 -2.30
CA LYS A 508 17.85 15.42 -2.48
C LYS A 508 16.70 16.39 -2.37
N GLN A 509 17.02 17.67 -2.16
CA GLN A 509 16.06 18.75 -2.28
C GLN A 509 16.25 19.51 -3.59
N ALA A 510 15.13 19.83 -4.24
CA ALA A 510 15.06 20.76 -5.34
C ALA A 510 14.09 21.89 -4.97
N TYR A 511 14.46 23.13 -5.28
CA TYR A 511 13.57 24.28 -5.19
C TYR A 511 13.05 24.62 -6.58
N ARG A 512 11.74 24.53 -6.81
CA ARG A 512 11.13 24.68 -8.14
C ARG A 512 10.06 25.76 -8.15
N ILE A 513 10.06 26.57 -9.20
CA ILE A 513 9.08 27.64 -9.46
C ILE A 513 8.39 27.34 -10.79
N GLN A 514 7.06 27.18 -10.82
CA GLN A 514 6.32 26.98 -12.06
C GLN A 514 5.95 28.31 -12.73
N LYS A 515 5.49 28.22 -13.98
CA LYS A 515 5.18 29.36 -14.87
C LYS A 515 6.37 30.32 -15.04
N ALA A 516 7.57 29.81 -14.83
CA ALA A 516 8.81 30.56 -14.85
C ALA A 516 9.61 30.20 -16.10
N GLY A 517 10.32 31.19 -16.64
CA GLY A 517 11.21 30.99 -17.80
C GLY A 517 12.52 31.73 -17.61
N GLN A 518 13.20 31.99 -18.73
CA GLN A 518 14.56 32.56 -18.71
C GLN A 518 14.68 33.85 -17.89
N LYS A 519 13.67 34.73 -17.94
CA LYS A 519 13.67 35.99 -17.18
C LYS A 519 13.68 35.76 -15.66
N ILE A 520 12.91 34.81 -15.17
CA ILE A 520 12.91 34.43 -13.74
C ILE A 520 14.22 33.75 -13.37
N ARG A 521 14.79 32.90 -14.24
CA ARG A 521 16.10 32.31 -13.99
C ARG A 521 17.18 33.38 -13.80
N LEU A 522 17.22 34.39 -14.66
CA LEU A 522 18.18 35.49 -14.55
C LEU A 522 17.97 36.27 -13.24
N ALA A 523 16.72 36.60 -12.89
CA ALA A 523 16.39 37.26 -11.62
C ALA A 523 16.79 36.43 -10.39
N LEU A 524 16.64 35.10 -10.47
CA LEU A 524 17.08 34.17 -9.43
C LEU A 524 18.61 34.14 -9.31
N LEU A 525 19.35 34.09 -10.42
CA LEU A 525 20.82 34.15 -10.41
C LEU A 525 21.34 35.46 -9.80
N GLU A 526 20.73 36.60 -10.15
CA GLU A 526 21.06 37.90 -9.56
C GLU A 526 20.76 37.94 -8.05
N HIS A 527 19.63 37.37 -7.63
CA HIS A 527 19.29 37.25 -6.21
C HIS A 527 20.30 36.38 -5.45
N LEU A 528 20.71 35.27 -6.04
CA LEU A 528 21.71 34.38 -5.48
C LEU A 528 23.06 35.10 -5.32
N GLU A 529 23.55 35.81 -6.33
CA GLU A 529 24.80 36.58 -6.23
C GLU A 529 24.77 37.59 -5.07
N LYS A 530 23.65 38.30 -4.95
CA LYS A 530 23.49 39.35 -3.95
C LYS A 530 23.40 38.79 -2.52
N GLU A 531 22.54 37.80 -2.30
CA GLU A 531 22.19 37.33 -0.95
C GLU A 531 23.08 36.16 -0.48
N PHE A 532 23.66 35.40 -1.40
CA PHE A 532 24.44 34.19 -1.10
C PHE A 532 25.89 34.20 -1.63
N LYS A 533 26.36 35.35 -2.18
CA LYS A 533 27.74 35.53 -2.67
C LYS A 533 28.19 34.46 -3.67
N VAL A 534 27.29 34.09 -4.56
CA VAL A 534 27.47 33.00 -5.51
C VAL A 534 28.58 33.27 -6.52
N VAL A 535 29.37 32.24 -6.82
CA VAL A 535 30.31 32.24 -7.94
C VAL A 535 29.68 31.51 -9.12
N ARG A 536 29.46 32.23 -10.23
CA ARG A 536 28.99 31.66 -11.50
C ARG A 536 30.13 30.87 -12.16
N GLU A 537 29.86 29.64 -12.57
CA GLU A 537 30.74 28.91 -13.48
C GLU A 537 30.41 29.29 -14.94
N ALA A 538 31.35 29.08 -15.87
CA ALA A 538 31.13 29.41 -17.27
C ALA A 538 30.08 28.47 -17.89
N ALA A 539 28.94 29.03 -18.28
CA ALA A 539 27.88 28.35 -19.03
C ALA A 539 27.23 29.31 -20.03
N ALA A 540 26.71 28.79 -21.12
CA ALA A 540 25.96 29.59 -22.09
C ALA A 540 24.62 30.02 -21.47
N VAL A 541 24.13 31.21 -21.86
CA VAL A 541 22.89 31.77 -21.30
C VAL A 541 21.67 30.91 -21.64
N ASP A 542 21.73 30.17 -22.74
CA ASP A 542 20.72 29.25 -23.26
C ASP A 542 20.90 27.80 -22.80
N ASP A 543 21.98 27.47 -22.07
CA ASP A 543 22.14 26.14 -21.49
C ASP A 543 20.98 25.84 -20.54
N TYR A 544 20.50 24.59 -20.56
CA TYR A 544 19.41 24.15 -19.68
C TYR A 544 19.77 24.33 -18.20
N GLU A 545 21.00 23.99 -17.81
CA GLU A 545 21.52 24.13 -16.45
C GLU A 545 22.57 25.23 -16.37
N TYR A 546 22.47 26.08 -15.35
CA TYR A 546 23.50 27.07 -15.04
C TYR A 546 24.21 26.69 -13.73
N PRO A 547 25.45 26.16 -13.79
CA PRO A 547 26.21 25.74 -12.61
C PRO A 547 26.62 26.95 -11.77
N VAL A 548 26.42 26.85 -10.46
CA VAL A 548 26.76 27.89 -9.49
C VAL A 548 27.37 27.27 -8.23
N THR A 549 28.31 27.98 -7.59
CA THR A 549 28.88 27.57 -6.31
C THR A 549 28.41 28.49 -5.19
N VAL A 550 27.85 27.91 -4.12
CA VAL A 550 27.35 28.61 -2.94
C VAL A 550 27.90 27.96 -1.69
N ASP A 551 28.58 28.73 -0.82
CA ASP A 551 29.25 28.19 0.38
C ASP A 551 30.19 26.98 0.08
N GLY A 552 30.80 26.95 -1.12
CA GLY A 552 31.67 25.85 -1.58
C GLY A 552 30.92 24.62 -2.12
N GLN A 553 29.59 24.64 -2.15
CA GLN A 553 28.74 23.57 -2.67
C GLN A 553 28.29 23.87 -4.10
N LYS A 554 28.28 22.84 -4.95
CA LYS A 554 27.86 22.96 -6.35
C LYS A 554 26.35 22.77 -6.49
N LEU A 555 25.69 23.81 -7.01
CA LEU A 555 24.28 23.82 -7.35
C LEU A 555 24.11 24.06 -8.85
N LYS A 556 22.91 23.78 -9.34
CA LYS A 556 22.49 24.04 -10.72
C LYS A 556 21.20 24.84 -10.70
N VAL A 557 21.15 25.89 -11.52
CA VAL A 557 19.92 26.64 -11.78
C VAL A 557 19.42 26.29 -13.18
N ALA A 558 18.43 25.41 -13.24
CA ALA A 558 17.82 24.96 -14.48
C ALA A 558 16.64 25.85 -14.89
N SER A 559 16.40 26.00 -16.19
CA SER A 559 15.18 26.61 -16.74
C SER A 559 14.70 25.81 -17.94
N SER A 560 13.41 25.48 -17.97
CA SER A 560 12.77 24.88 -19.13
C SER A 560 11.64 25.77 -19.63
N GLY A 561 11.76 26.25 -20.87
CA GLY A 561 10.67 26.97 -21.54
C GLY A 561 9.50 26.04 -21.86
N ASP A 562 9.79 24.83 -22.35
CA ASP A 562 8.77 23.85 -22.76
C ASP A 562 7.91 23.37 -21.60
N PHE A 563 8.51 23.22 -20.42
CA PHE A 563 7.81 22.79 -19.21
C PHE A 563 7.46 23.95 -18.26
N GLY A 564 7.85 25.18 -18.61
CA GLY A 564 7.52 26.40 -17.86
C GLY A 564 7.99 26.41 -16.41
N TYR A 565 9.24 26.01 -16.12
CA TYR A 565 9.76 26.09 -14.75
C TYR A 565 11.20 26.58 -14.66
N VAL A 566 11.55 27.08 -13.47
CA VAL A 566 12.92 27.34 -13.02
C VAL A 566 13.17 26.51 -11.77
N MET A 567 14.34 25.86 -11.68
CA MET A 567 14.67 24.94 -10.59
C MET A 567 16.09 25.14 -10.08
N VAL A 568 16.28 25.04 -8.77
CA VAL A 568 17.59 24.96 -8.11
C VAL A 568 17.75 23.57 -7.53
N SER A 569 18.80 22.85 -7.91
CA SER A 569 19.10 21.50 -7.42
C SER A 569 20.60 21.30 -7.18
N MET A 570 20.96 20.24 -6.45
CA MET A 570 22.36 19.84 -6.18
C MET A 570 22.81 18.70 -7.10
N ASP A 571 24.14 18.60 -7.31
CA ASP A 571 24.73 17.43 -7.96
C ASP A 571 24.65 16.15 -7.10
N HIS A 572 24.74 14.99 -7.75
CA HIS A 572 24.47 13.65 -7.18
C HIS A 572 25.31 13.24 -5.96
N SER A 573 26.37 13.98 -5.59
CA SER A 573 27.34 13.57 -4.56
C SER A 573 27.22 14.27 -3.20
N GLU A 574 26.38 15.29 -3.05
CA GLU A 574 26.38 16.15 -1.84
C GLU A 574 25.07 16.04 -1.04
N LYS A 575 25.20 15.88 0.29
CA LYS A 575 24.07 15.63 1.23
C LYS A 575 23.49 16.90 1.87
N ALA A 576 23.80 18.10 1.37
CA ALA A 576 23.44 19.34 2.05
C ALA A 576 22.07 19.89 1.61
N SER A 577 20.98 19.25 2.05
CA SER A 577 19.60 19.68 1.79
C SER A 577 19.33 21.15 2.18
N ASP A 578 19.94 21.61 3.27
CA ASP A 578 19.59 22.88 3.91
C ASP A 578 19.87 24.11 3.03
N ILE A 579 20.83 24.05 2.11
CA ILE A 579 21.17 25.21 1.26
C ILE A 579 20.06 25.52 0.26
N VAL A 580 19.48 24.48 -0.37
CA VAL A 580 18.38 24.62 -1.33
C VAL A 580 17.14 25.16 -0.63
N ALA A 581 16.83 24.67 0.57
CA ALA A 581 15.73 25.19 1.38
C ALA A 581 15.93 26.67 1.78
N ARG A 582 17.14 27.07 2.18
CA ARG A 582 17.48 28.48 2.48
C ARG A 582 17.31 29.38 1.26
N ILE A 583 17.82 28.94 0.10
CA ILE A 583 17.66 29.65 -1.18
C ILE A 583 16.18 29.81 -1.52
N GLY A 584 15.42 28.71 -1.46
CA GLY A 584 14.00 28.72 -1.77
C GLY A 584 13.21 29.68 -0.89
N LYS A 585 13.46 29.66 0.42
CA LYS A 585 12.86 30.62 1.36
C LYS A 585 13.22 32.06 1.02
N SER A 586 14.50 32.35 0.82
CA SER A 586 14.96 33.71 0.51
C SER A 586 14.39 34.25 -0.79
N PHE A 587 14.29 33.43 -1.83
CA PHE A 587 13.70 33.86 -3.10
C PHE A 587 12.18 34.00 -3.02
N ASN A 588 11.49 33.14 -2.26
CA ASN A 588 10.07 33.33 -1.94
C ASN A 588 9.80 34.65 -1.22
N ASP A 589 10.64 35.03 -0.26
CA ASP A 589 10.54 36.32 0.43
C ASP A 589 10.68 37.48 -0.58
N ALA A 590 11.51 37.33 -1.62
CA ALA A 590 11.66 38.31 -2.69
C ALA A 590 10.48 38.31 -3.69
N LEU A 591 9.96 37.14 -4.07
CA LEU A 591 8.77 37.01 -4.92
C LEU A 591 7.53 37.60 -4.25
N ALA A 592 7.41 37.47 -2.92
CA ALA A 592 6.33 38.04 -2.12
C ALA A 592 6.20 39.58 -2.24
N THR A 593 7.26 40.27 -2.68
CA THR A 593 7.23 41.72 -2.91
C THR A 593 6.49 42.14 -4.19
N GLY A 594 6.17 41.19 -5.08
CA GLY A 594 5.55 41.44 -6.38
C GLY A 594 6.48 42.05 -7.44
N ARG A 595 7.74 42.38 -7.10
CA ARG A 595 8.70 43.02 -8.00
C ARG A 595 9.04 42.22 -9.26
N PHE A 596 8.74 40.92 -9.25
CA PHE A 596 9.06 39.99 -10.33
C PHE A 596 7.83 39.52 -11.13
N ASP A 597 6.64 40.01 -10.81
CA ASP A 597 5.38 39.51 -11.39
C ASP A 597 5.34 39.61 -12.93
N GLU A 598 5.94 40.65 -13.51
CA GLU A 598 5.99 40.84 -14.96
C GLU A 598 6.94 39.88 -15.70
N LEU A 599 7.79 39.16 -14.96
CA LEU A 599 8.77 38.23 -15.52
C LEU A 599 8.21 36.82 -15.71
N PHE A 600 7.06 36.50 -15.10
CA PHE A 600 6.40 35.21 -15.25
C PHE A 600 5.75 35.04 -16.63
N VAL A 601 5.70 33.80 -17.10
CA VAL A 601 4.98 33.45 -18.32
C VAL A 601 3.48 33.53 -18.01
N LYS A 602 2.74 34.26 -18.84
CA LYS A 602 1.30 34.48 -18.68
C LYS A 602 0.49 33.38 -19.33
#